data_AF-U1FJN1-F1
#
_entry.id   AF-U1FJN1-F1
#
_cell.length_a   1.000
_cell.length_b   1.000
_cell.length_c   1.000
_cell.angle_alpha   90.00
_cell.angle_beta   90.00
_cell.angle_gamma   90.00
#
_symmetry.space_group_name_H-M   'P 1'
#
loop_
_entity.id
_entity.type
_entity.pdbx_description
1 polymer ?
#
loop_
_entity_poly.entity_id
_entity_poly.type
_entity_poly.pdbx_seq_one_letter_code
_entity_poly.pdbx_strand_id
1 'polypeptide(L)'
;MFLYYIIISPLKQLLEIFYILFYEFTYSEGFSVIGLSFIVTLCCLPLYVIAESWQEKERNIQTLLAPGVKRIKQTFRGDEQYMMLATFYRQHLYHPIMALRSSFGLLIQIPFFIAAYSYLSNLQELQGVSFFFIKDMGTADALFSVGRFPVNVLPIAMTVINCVAGAVYAKGHGIKEKIQIFAMAAIFLVLLYNSPAGLVLYWTMNNLLSLVKNIFYKFKHPVRVLYAVSALCAVFLLAVAIFFTHIKPEMRAMLTVTAVTVILSPLIVRLLRAFTDTYIKNISGTFLAASFLLSAGILVLLTGFTVPSMLMESEPDNFCFVDSYSSPFIFLFI
;
A
#
# COMPACT_ATOMS: atom_id res chain seq x y z
N MET A 1 14.56 -2.75 16.33
CA MET A 1 14.87 -1.34 16.04
C MET A 1 15.36 -1.12 14.61
N PHE A 2 16.43 -1.77 14.16
CA PHE A 2 17.04 -1.51 12.83
C PHE A 2 16.08 -1.61 11.63
N LEU A 3 15.30 -2.69 11.52
CA LEU A 3 14.34 -2.89 10.40
C LEU A 3 13.24 -1.81 10.37
N TYR A 4 12.83 -1.32 11.55
CA TYR A 4 11.85 -0.26 11.66
C TYR A 4 12.38 1.05 11.08
N TYR A 5 13.62 1.43 11.42
CA TYR A 5 14.21 2.67 10.91
C TYR A 5 14.51 2.64 9.42
N ILE A 6 14.89 1.49 8.86
CA ILE A 6 15.21 1.38 7.43
C ILE A 6 13.97 1.32 6.55
N ILE A 7 12.95 0.56 6.95
CA ILE A 7 11.80 0.29 6.09
C ILE A 7 10.58 1.11 6.51
N ILE A 8 10.26 1.11 7.81
CA ILE A 8 8.99 1.69 8.29
C ILE A 8 9.07 3.20 8.44
N SER A 9 10.18 3.73 8.95
CA SER A 9 10.33 5.18 9.18
C SER A 9 10.22 6.02 7.90
N PRO A 10 10.87 5.66 6.78
CA PRO A 10 10.74 6.43 5.54
C PRO A 10 9.33 6.33 4.95
N LEU A 11 8.70 5.15 5.05
CA LEU A 11 7.30 4.98 4.64
C LEU A 11 6.39 5.88 5.48
N LYS A 12 6.58 5.93 6.80
CA LYS A 12 5.83 6.81 7.71
C LYS A 12 5.96 8.27 7.29
N GLN A 13 7.17 8.76 7.03
CA GLN A 13 7.43 10.14 6.59
C GLN A 13 6.75 10.43 5.24
N LEU A 14 6.80 9.50 4.29
CA LEU A 14 6.08 9.65 3.03
C LEU A 14 4.57 9.76 3.25
N LEU A 15 4.00 8.93 4.14
CA LEU A 15 2.57 9.01 4.47
C LEU A 15 2.21 10.36 5.09
N GLU A 16 3.06 10.88 5.98
CA GLU A 16 2.89 12.19 6.61
C GLU A 16 2.89 13.33 5.58
N ILE A 17 3.89 13.35 4.67
CA ILE A 17 3.95 14.33 3.59
C ILE A 17 2.67 14.30 2.75
N PHE A 18 2.24 13.12 2.32
CA PHE A 18 1.03 13.02 1.50
C PHE A 18 -0.24 13.39 2.28
N TYR A 19 -0.33 13.03 3.56
CA TYR A 19 -1.46 13.42 4.39
C TYR A 19 -1.57 14.94 4.49
N ILE A 20 -0.47 15.64 4.78
CA ILE A 20 -0.42 17.10 4.86
C ILE A 20 -0.81 17.71 3.50
N LEU A 21 -0.26 17.19 2.39
CA LEU A 21 -0.62 17.66 1.05
C LEU A 21 -2.12 17.51 0.75
N PHE A 22 -2.74 16.39 1.12
CA PHE A 22 -4.17 16.21 0.96
C PHE A 22 -4.98 17.08 1.92
N TYR A 23 -4.48 17.34 3.12
CA TYR A 23 -5.13 18.22 4.09
C TYR A 23 -5.14 19.67 3.61
N GLU A 24 -4.02 20.18 3.12
CA GLU A 24 -3.95 21.51 2.50
C GLU A 24 -4.88 21.63 1.29
N PHE A 25 -5.13 20.53 0.57
CA PHE A 25 -6.02 20.52 -0.57
C PHE A 25 -7.51 20.43 -0.20
N THR A 26 -7.85 19.61 0.79
CA THR A 26 -9.25 19.26 1.11
C THR A 26 -9.79 20.01 2.31
N TYR A 27 -8.91 20.55 3.16
CA TYR A 27 -9.20 21.08 4.50
C TYR A 27 -10.08 20.14 5.32
N SER A 28 -9.91 18.83 5.13
CA SER A 28 -10.70 17.80 5.81
C SER A 28 -9.86 16.57 6.04
N GLU A 29 -9.71 16.22 7.31
CA GLU A 29 -8.92 15.11 7.81
C GLU A 29 -9.41 13.77 7.23
N GLY A 30 -10.73 13.59 7.13
CA GLY A 30 -11.33 12.40 6.55
C GLY A 30 -11.02 12.23 5.06
N PHE A 31 -11.10 13.31 4.27
CA PHE A 31 -10.70 13.25 2.87
C PHE A 31 -9.18 13.09 2.72
N SER A 32 -8.37 13.62 3.62
CA SER A 32 -6.92 13.37 3.66
C SER A 32 -6.59 11.91 3.91
N VAL A 33 -7.29 11.25 4.82
CA VAL A 33 -7.15 9.81 5.06
C VAL A 33 -7.53 9.00 3.81
N ILE A 34 -8.61 9.36 3.10
CA ILE A 34 -9.00 8.71 1.85
C ILE A 34 -7.94 8.94 0.75
N GLY A 35 -7.43 10.17 0.63
CA GLY A 35 -6.35 10.52 -0.29
C GLY A 35 -5.09 9.72 -0.03
N LEU A 36 -4.75 9.52 1.25
CA LEU A 36 -3.64 8.68 1.67
C LEU A 36 -3.81 7.22 1.20
N SER A 37 -4.99 6.65 1.34
CA SER A 37 -5.29 5.30 0.80
C SER A 37 -5.09 5.23 -0.72
N PHE A 38 -5.52 6.28 -1.43
CA PHE A 38 -5.40 6.35 -2.88
C PHE A 38 -3.93 6.39 -3.33
N ILE A 39 -3.11 7.28 -2.75
CA ILE A 39 -1.71 7.41 -3.15
C ILE A 39 -0.89 6.17 -2.80
N VAL A 40 -1.12 5.57 -1.63
CA VAL A 40 -0.43 4.33 -1.23
C VAL A 40 -0.78 3.20 -2.18
N THR A 41 -2.07 3.03 -2.50
CA THR A 41 -2.51 2.00 -3.45
C THR A 41 -1.90 2.23 -4.83
N LEU A 42 -1.80 3.48 -5.28
CA LEU A 42 -1.20 3.84 -6.56
C LEU A 42 0.31 3.54 -6.59
N CYS A 43 1.04 3.92 -5.54
CA CYS A 43 2.48 3.63 -5.41
C CYS A 43 2.76 2.12 -5.32
N CYS A 44 1.87 1.37 -4.68
CA CYS A 44 1.99 -0.09 -4.56
C CYS A 44 1.51 -0.85 -5.79
N LEU A 45 0.79 -0.19 -6.70
CA LEU A 45 0.22 -0.82 -7.91
C LEU A 45 1.23 -1.64 -8.73
N PRO A 46 2.45 -1.17 -9.07
CA PRO A 46 3.44 -1.98 -9.78
C PRO A 46 3.82 -3.25 -8.99
N LEU A 47 3.99 -3.14 -7.67
CA LEU A 47 4.31 -4.28 -6.81
C LEU A 47 3.15 -5.29 -6.78
N TYR A 48 1.90 -4.81 -6.72
CA TYR A 48 0.72 -5.67 -6.78
C TYR A 48 0.62 -6.43 -8.10
N VAL A 49 0.93 -5.80 -9.23
CA VAL A 49 0.93 -6.47 -10.55
C VAL A 49 1.97 -7.57 -10.61
N ILE A 50 3.18 -7.31 -10.08
CA ILE A 50 4.24 -8.33 -10.02
C ILE A 50 3.80 -9.50 -9.15
N ALA A 51 3.28 -9.22 -7.95
CA ALA A 51 2.81 -10.24 -7.02
C ALA A 51 1.68 -11.11 -7.61
N GLU A 52 0.71 -10.49 -8.28
CA GLU A 52 -0.39 -11.18 -8.95
C GLU A 52 0.13 -12.08 -10.09
N SER A 53 1.09 -11.61 -10.89
CA SER A 53 1.72 -12.43 -11.93
C SER A 53 2.43 -13.67 -11.38
N TRP A 54 3.02 -13.58 -10.19
CA TRP A 54 3.68 -14.70 -9.51
C TRP A 54 2.65 -15.67 -8.95
N GLN A 55 1.56 -15.16 -8.37
CA GLN A 55 0.46 -15.96 -7.86
C GLN A 55 -0.25 -16.73 -8.99
N GLU A 56 -0.46 -16.11 -10.15
CA GLU A 56 -1.08 -16.77 -11.31
C GLU A 56 -0.20 -17.90 -11.86
N LYS A 57 1.11 -17.67 -12.00
CA LYS A 57 2.08 -18.70 -12.40
C LYS A 57 2.05 -19.90 -11.45
N GLU A 58 2.06 -19.62 -10.14
CA GLU A 58 2.02 -20.66 -9.11
C GLU A 58 0.70 -21.45 -9.17
N ARG A 59 -0.43 -20.76 -9.33
CA ARG A 59 -1.75 -21.39 -9.48
C ARG A 59 -1.83 -22.31 -10.71
N ASN A 60 -1.26 -21.89 -11.83
CA ASN A 60 -1.22 -22.72 -13.05
C ASN A 60 -0.41 -24.00 -12.84
N ILE A 61 0.75 -23.90 -12.19
CA ILE A 61 1.59 -25.06 -11.83
C ILE A 61 0.83 -25.99 -10.88
N GLN A 62 0.21 -25.45 -9.82
CA GLN A 62 -0.56 -26.26 -8.87
C GLN A 62 -1.74 -26.96 -9.52
N THR A 63 -2.43 -26.30 -10.45
CA THR A 63 -3.55 -26.88 -11.20
C THR A 63 -3.09 -28.06 -12.07
N LEU A 64 -1.92 -27.93 -12.73
CA LEU A 64 -1.32 -28.99 -13.53
C LEU A 64 -0.90 -30.19 -12.68
N LEU A 65 -0.38 -29.96 -11.47
CA LEU A 65 0.08 -31.01 -10.55
C LEU A 65 -1.06 -31.66 -9.75
N ALA A 66 -2.19 -30.97 -9.57
CA ALA A 66 -3.32 -31.41 -8.76
C ALA A 66 -3.80 -32.86 -9.02
N PRO A 67 -4.00 -33.32 -10.28
CA PRO A 67 -4.46 -34.69 -10.53
C PRO A 67 -3.44 -35.75 -10.09
N GLY A 68 -2.13 -35.51 -10.32
CA GLY A 68 -1.06 -36.42 -9.92
C GLY A 68 -0.95 -36.51 -8.40
N VAL A 69 -0.97 -35.35 -7.72
CA VAL A 69 -0.98 -35.27 -6.25
C VAL A 69 -2.20 -36.00 -5.67
N LYS A 70 -3.38 -35.85 -6.28
CA LYS A 70 -4.61 -36.52 -5.83
C LYS A 70 -4.49 -38.04 -5.95
N ARG A 71 -3.96 -38.56 -7.07
CA ARG A 71 -3.74 -40.00 -7.27
C ARG A 71 -2.80 -40.57 -6.22
N ILE A 72 -1.64 -39.93 -6.01
CA ILE A 72 -0.65 -40.39 -5.02
C ILE A 72 -1.26 -40.45 -3.61
N LYS A 73 -2.02 -39.42 -3.22
CA LYS A 73 -2.70 -39.37 -1.90
C LYS A 73 -3.84 -40.36 -1.72
N GLN A 74 -4.39 -40.88 -2.81
CA GLN A 74 -5.44 -41.90 -2.77
C GLN A 74 -4.84 -43.31 -2.70
N THR A 75 -3.71 -43.53 -3.38
CA THR A 75 -3.06 -44.84 -3.48
C THR A 75 -2.14 -45.14 -2.30
N PHE A 76 -1.33 -44.17 -1.87
CA PHE A 76 -0.30 -44.36 -0.84
C PHE A 76 -0.68 -43.68 0.48
N ARG A 77 -0.14 -44.19 1.60
CA ARG A 77 -0.31 -43.66 2.95
C ARG A 77 1.03 -43.60 3.70
N GLY A 78 1.09 -42.81 4.76
CA GLY A 78 2.29 -42.70 5.62
C GLY A 78 3.54 -42.23 4.86
N ASP A 79 4.67 -42.87 5.14
CA ASP A 79 5.98 -42.50 4.59
C ASP A 79 6.08 -42.74 3.07
N GLU A 80 5.43 -43.78 2.55
CA GLU A 80 5.38 -44.05 1.11
C GLU A 80 4.72 -42.90 0.35
N GLN A 81 3.64 -42.35 0.91
CA GLN A 81 2.96 -41.19 0.32
C GLN A 81 3.90 -39.98 0.27
N TYR A 82 4.69 -39.76 1.33
CA TYR A 82 5.65 -38.67 1.39
C TYR A 82 6.76 -38.83 0.34
N MET A 83 7.36 -40.02 0.26
CA MET A 83 8.42 -40.32 -0.72
C MET A 83 7.93 -40.19 -2.17
N MET A 84 6.71 -40.67 -2.46
CA MET A 84 6.12 -40.56 -3.79
C MET A 84 5.79 -39.11 -4.14
N LEU A 85 5.26 -38.32 -3.20
CA LEU A 85 5.02 -36.88 -3.41
C LEU A 85 6.32 -36.12 -3.64
N ALA A 86 7.36 -36.38 -2.84
CA ALA A 86 8.66 -35.74 -2.98
C ALA A 86 9.30 -36.04 -4.35
N THR A 87 9.26 -37.31 -4.77
CA THR A 87 9.75 -37.73 -6.10
C THR A 87 8.95 -37.08 -7.23
N PHE A 88 7.62 -37.06 -7.13
CA PHE A 88 6.75 -36.42 -8.11
C PHE A 88 7.04 -34.92 -8.25
N TYR A 89 7.18 -34.20 -7.14
CA TYR A 89 7.54 -32.78 -7.18
C TYR A 89 8.93 -32.54 -7.76
N ARG A 90 9.91 -33.39 -7.44
CA ARG A 90 11.27 -33.30 -8.01
C ARG A 90 11.28 -33.51 -9.52
N GLN A 91 10.49 -34.45 -10.03
CA GLN A 91 10.33 -34.69 -11.48
C GLN A 91 9.75 -33.48 -12.21
N HIS A 92 8.86 -32.74 -11.53
CA HIS A 92 8.25 -31.51 -12.06
C HIS A 92 9.03 -30.23 -11.72
N LEU A 93 10.25 -30.33 -11.19
CA LEU A 93 11.08 -29.19 -10.76
C LEU A 93 10.33 -28.23 -9.82
N TYR A 94 9.40 -28.76 -9.04
CA TYR A 94 8.55 -28.01 -8.12
C TYR A 94 9.03 -28.19 -6.70
N HIS A 95 9.14 -27.09 -5.95
CA HIS A 95 9.43 -27.14 -4.52
C HIS A 95 8.22 -26.64 -3.73
N PRO A 96 7.73 -27.34 -2.69
CA PRO A 96 6.54 -26.92 -1.94
C PRO A 96 6.61 -25.50 -1.33
N ILE A 97 7.81 -25.02 -1.00
CA ILE A 97 8.04 -23.62 -0.55
C ILE A 97 7.59 -22.59 -1.61
N MET A 98 7.59 -22.95 -2.90
CA MET A 98 7.10 -22.08 -3.97
C MET A 98 5.62 -21.72 -3.81
N ALA A 99 4.83 -22.55 -3.11
CA ALA A 99 3.46 -22.21 -2.75
C ALA A 99 3.36 -20.96 -1.85
N LEU A 100 4.43 -20.58 -1.13
CA LEU A 100 4.49 -19.34 -0.36
C LEU A 100 4.47 -18.09 -1.26
N ARG A 101 4.79 -18.22 -2.56
CA ARG A 101 4.65 -17.12 -3.52
C ARG A 101 3.21 -16.63 -3.63
N SER A 102 2.22 -17.50 -3.38
CA SER A 102 0.80 -17.13 -3.31
C SER A 102 0.48 -16.19 -2.14
N SER A 103 1.36 -16.08 -1.14
CA SER A 103 1.24 -15.15 -0.01
C SER A 103 2.02 -13.85 -0.21
N PHE A 104 2.76 -13.70 -1.31
CA PHE A 104 3.64 -12.55 -1.53
C PHE A 104 2.88 -11.22 -1.61
N GLY A 105 1.66 -11.23 -2.16
CA GLY A 105 0.79 -10.05 -2.17
C GLY A 105 0.48 -9.52 -0.76
N LEU A 106 0.37 -10.42 0.23
CA LEU A 106 0.15 -10.04 1.63
C LEU A 106 1.41 -9.44 2.24
N LEU A 107 2.57 -10.03 1.96
CA LEU A 107 3.85 -9.57 2.51
C LEU A 107 4.17 -8.13 2.07
N ILE A 108 3.80 -7.74 0.85
CA ILE A 108 3.98 -6.37 0.36
C ILE A 108 3.13 -5.37 1.17
N GLN A 109 1.94 -5.75 1.64
CA GLN A 109 1.06 -4.82 2.36
C GLN A 109 1.49 -4.56 3.80
N ILE A 110 2.16 -5.53 4.45
CA ILE A 110 2.52 -5.45 5.87
C ILE A 110 3.36 -4.21 6.22
N PRO A 111 4.44 -3.86 5.49
CA PRO A 111 5.24 -2.66 5.80
C PRO A 111 4.43 -1.36 5.71
N PHE A 112 3.59 -1.20 4.68
CA PHE A 112 2.74 -0.04 4.51
C PHE A 112 1.65 0.03 5.58
N PHE A 113 1.11 -1.12 5.98
CA PHE A 113 0.16 -1.20 7.08
C PHE A 113 0.79 -0.76 8.39
N ILE A 114 1.99 -1.27 8.74
CA ILE A 114 2.68 -0.90 9.97
C ILE A 114 3.01 0.60 9.97
N ALA A 115 3.46 1.16 8.84
CA ALA A 115 3.71 2.58 8.71
C ALA A 115 2.44 3.43 8.93
N ALA A 116 1.33 3.05 8.28
CA ALA A 116 0.06 3.73 8.43
C ALA A 116 -0.53 3.59 9.84
N TYR A 117 -0.41 2.39 10.45
CA TYR A 117 -0.79 2.15 11.83
C TYR A 117 -0.01 3.06 12.78
N SER A 118 1.31 3.13 12.62
CA SER A 118 2.19 3.96 13.45
C SER A 118 1.89 5.46 13.29
N TYR A 119 1.58 5.91 12.07
CA TYR A 119 1.26 7.30 11.80
C TYR A 119 -0.15 7.67 12.29
N LEU A 120 -1.19 7.07 11.71
CA LEU A 120 -2.59 7.45 11.94
C LEU A 120 -3.06 7.17 13.37
N SER A 121 -2.47 6.20 14.07
CA SER A 121 -2.85 5.93 15.46
C SER A 121 -2.33 6.97 16.45
N ASN A 122 -1.29 7.72 16.08
CA ASN A 122 -0.67 8.75 16.92
C ASN A 122 -0.95 10.17 16.41
N LEU A 123 -1.78 10.32 15.38
CA LEU A 123 -2.09 11.59 14.76
C LEU A 123 -3.12 12.33 15.62
N GLN A 124 -2.70 13.44 16.24
CA GLN A 124 -3.54 14.20 17.17
C GLN A 124 -4.65 14.96 16.44
N GLU A 125 -4.39 15.31 15.20
CA GLU A 125 -5.27 16.04 14.27
C GLU A 125 -6.55 15.26 13.97
N LEU A 126 -6.56 13.94 14.18
CA LEU A 126 -7.78 13.13 14.02
C LEU A 126 -8.66 13.12 15.28
N GLN A 127 -8.14 13.54 16.43
CA GLN A 127 -8.86 13.45 17.70
C GLN A 127 -10.01 14.45 17.75
N GLY A 128 -11.21 13.96 18.02
CA GLY A 128 -12.42 14.78 18.11
C GLY A 128 -12.96 15.23 16.75
N VAL A 129 -12.38 14.79 15.64
CA VAL A 129 -12.86 15.10 14.29
C VAL A 129 -13.92 14.10 13.86
N SER A 130 -15.10 14.59 13.50
CA SER A 130 -16.19 13.79 12.94
C SER A 130 -16.10 13.73 11.42
N PHE A 131 -16.37 12.56 10.82
CA PHE A 131 -16.39 12.39 9.37
C PHE A 131 -17.52 11.46 8.91
N PHE A 132 -18.49 12.00 8.18
CA PHE A 132 -19.73 11.31 7.80
C PHE A 132 -20.43 10.64 8.98
N PHE A 133 -20.43 9.31 9.03
CA PHE A 133 -21.05 8.50 10.09
C PHE A 133 -20.08 8.20 11.24
N ILE A 134 -18.79 8.54 11.11
CA ILE A 134 -17.76 8.40 12.15
C ILE A 134 -17.84 9.64 13.05
N LYS A 135 -18.01 9.42 14.35
CA LYS A 135 -18.13 10.51 15.33
C LYS A 135 -16.79 11.12 15.73
N ASP A 136 -15.76 10.27 15.84
CA ASP A 136 -14.41 10.67 16.21
C ASP A 136 -13.42 9.76 15.48
N MET A 137 -12.56 10.36 14.66
CA MET A 137 -11.57 9.64 13.86
C MET A 137 -10.35 9.18 14.67
N GLY A 138 -10.06 9.83 15.80
CA GLY A 138 -8.90 9.54 16.64
C GLY A 138 -9.14 8.44 17.67
N THR A 139 -10.39 8.03 17.87
CA THR A 139 -10.77 6.97 18.83
C THR A 139 -11.45 5.80 18.14
N ALA A 140 -11.65 4.69 18.87
CA ALA A 140 -12.35 3.53 18.34
C ALA A 140 -13.82 3.86 18.05
N ASP A 141 -14.32 3.35 16.92
CA ASP A 141 -15.63 3.66 16.36
C ASP A 141 -16.80 3.05 17.15
N ALA A 142 -17.05 3.52 18.38
CA ALA A 142 -18.12 3.03 19.26
C ALA A 142 -19.53 3.47 18.82
N LEU A 143 -19.89 3.25 17.54
CA LEU A 143 -21.14 3.74 16.94
C LEU A 143 -22.40 3.07 17.49
N PHE A 144 -22.29 1.81 17.91
CA PHE A 144 -23.40 1.05 18.47
C PHE A 144 -23.05 0.57 19.88
N SER A 145 -24.03 0.46 20.76
CA SER A 145 -23.83 -0.07 22.12
C SER A 145 -24.88 -1.12 22.41
N VAL A 146 -24.44 -2.33 22.76
CA VAL A 146 -25.32 -3.41 23.25
C VAL A 146 -25.22 -3.42 24.77
N GLY A 147 -26.19 -2.77 25.43
CA GLY A 147 -26.17 -2.58 26.88
C GLY A 147 -25.00 -1.68 27.31
N ARG A 148 -24.02 -2.23 28.03
CA ARG A 148 -22.82 -1.52 28.50
C ARG A 148 -21.60 -1.68 27.60
N PHE A 149 -21.68 -2.50 26.55
CA PHE A 149 -20.53 -2.78 25.70
C PHE A 149 -20.60 -1.96 24.40
N PRO A 150 -19.64 -1.04 24.18
CA PRO A 150 -19.52 -0.38 22.89
C PRO A 150 -19.08 -1.39 21.83
N VAL A 151 -19.77 -1.38 20.69
CA VAL A 151 -19.51 -2.24 19.54
C VAL A 151 -18.94 -1.38 18.42
N ASN A 152 -17.75 -1.78 17.95
CA ASN A 152 -17.05 -1.06 16.91
C ASN A 152 -17.55 -1.50 15.54
N VAL A 153 -18.34 -0.65 14.88
CA VAL A 153 -19.08 -1.02 13.66
C VAL A 153 -18.18 -0.94 12.43
N LEU A 154 -17.30 0.06 12.33
CA LEU A 154 -16.38 0.22 11.20
C LEU A 154 -15.55 -1.03 10.88
N PRO A 155 -14.82 -1.64 11.86
CA PRO A 155 -14.03 -2.83 11.59
C PRO A 155 -14.87 -4.02 11.11
N ILE A 156 -16.08 -4.17 11.65
CA ILE A 156 -17.02 -5.23 11.24
C ILE A 156 -17.48 -5.00 9.79
N ALA A 157 -17.90 -3.77 9.46
CA ALA A 157 -18.33 -3.41 8.12
C ALA A 157 -17.20 -3.59 7.09
N MET A 158 -15.99 -3.15 7.43
CA MET A 158 -14.78 -3.36 6.65
C MET A 158 -14.53 -4.86 6.39
N THR A 159 -14.62 -5.70 7.42
CA THR A 159 -14.42 -7.15 7.26
C THR A 159 -15.50 -7.79 6.39
N VAL A 160 -16.76 -7.37 6.52
CA VAL A 160 -17.84 -7.84 5.63
C VAL A 160 -17.56 -7.47 4.17
N ILE A 161 -17.16 -6.21 3.91
CA ILE A 161 -16.77 -5.75 2.57
C ILE A 161 -15.64 -6.62 2.02
N ASN A 162 -14.61 -6.89 2.83
CA ASN A 162 -13.48 -7.72 2.44
C ASN A 162 -13.87 -9.17 2.15
N CYS A 163 -14.78 -9.75 2.94
CA CYS A 163 -15.29 -11.09 2.71
C CYS A 163 -16.09 -11.17 1.41
N VAL A 164 -16.92 -10.17 1.10
CA VAL A 164 -17.70 -10.11 -0.15
C VAL A 164 -16.77 -9.92 -1.34
N ALA A 165 -15.85 -8.96 -1.28
CA ALA A 165 -14.81 -8.74 -2.28
C ALA A 165 -13.98 -10.01 -2.53
N GLY A 166 -13.58 -10.65 -1.44
CA GLY A 166 -12.85 -11.91 -1.41
C GLY A 166 -13.62 -13.05 -2.05
N ALA A 167 -14.92 -13.18 -1.80
CA ALA A 167 -15.76 -14.19 -2.41
C ALA A 167 -15.90 -14.01 -3.94
N VAL A 168 -16.03 -12.76 -4.41
CA VAL A 168 -16.07 -12.43 -5.84
C VAL A 168 -14.72 -12.72 -6.52
N TYR A 169 -13.61 -12.39 -5.85
CA TYR A 169 -12.26 -12.69 -6.34
C TYR A 169 -11.97 -14.19 -6.34
N ALA A 170 -12.35 -14.89 -5.27
CA ALA A 170 -12.09 -16.31 -5.05
C ALA A 170 -12.99 -17.26 -5.88
N LYS A 171 -13.78 -16.73 -6.82
CA LYS A 171 -14.64 -17.54 -7.68
C LYS A 171 -13.77 -18.37 -8.65
N GLY A 172 -13.82 -19.69 -8.52
CA GLY A 172 -12.97 -20.63 -9.27
C GLY A 172 -11.61 -20.92 -8.63
N HIS A 173 -11.32 -20.34 -7.46
CA HIS A 173 -10.10 -20.59 -6.69
C HIS A 173 -10.23 -21.81 -5.76
N GLY A 174 -9.08 -22.37 -5.37
CA GLY A 174 -9.01 -23.54 -4.49
C GLY A 174 -9.50 -23.25 -3.06
N ILE A 175 -9.85 -24.30 -2.30
CA ILE A 175 -10.32 -24.15 -0.91
C ILE A 175 -9.26 -23.46 -0.03
N LYS A 176 -7.97 -23.76 -0.23
CA LYS A 176 -6.88 -23.16 0.55
C LYS A 176 -6.79 -21.65 0.36
N GLU A 177 -6.92 -21.16 -0.87
CA GLU A 177 -6.87 -19.73 -1.19
C GLU A 177 -8.09 -19.00 -0.60
N LYS A 178 -9.28 -19.62 -0.65
CA LYS A 178 -10.48 -19.10 0.02
C LYS A 178 -10.26 -18.95 1.52
N ILE A 179 -9.76 -20.01 2.17
CA ILE A 179 -9.46 -19.99 3.61
C ILE A 179 -8.44 -18.88 3.92
N GLN A 180 -7.39 -18.72 3.12
CA GLN A 180 -6.40 -17.67 3.31
C GLN A 180 -7.02 -16.27 3.26
N ILE A 181 -7.90 -16.00 2.29
CA ILE A 181 -8.58 -14.70 2.16
C ILE A 181 -9.47 -14.42 3.39
N PHE A 182 -10.29 -15.38 3.79
CA PHE A 182 -11.19 -15.20 4.94
C PHE A 182 -10.44 -15.15 6.28
N ALA A 183 -9.39 -15.97 6.44
CA ALA A 183 -8.52 -15.93 7.61
C ALA A 183 -7.83 -14.57 7.74
N MET A 184 -7.39 -13.98 6.61
CA MET A 184 -6.78 -12.65 6.62
C MET A 184 -7.79 -11.57 7.05
N ALA A 185 -9.01 -11.61 6.52
CA ALA A 185 -10.09 -10.73 6.94
C ALA A 185 -10.39 -10.84 8.46
N ALA A 186 -10.36 -12.05 9.01
CA ALA A 186 -10.55 -12.28 10.44
C ALA A 186 -9.37 -11.76 11.29
N ILE A 187 -8.12 -11.95 10.84
CA ILE A 187 -6.93 -11.42 11.51
C ILE A 187 -7.01 -9.89 11.59
N PHE A 188 -7.31 -9.24 10.46
CA PHE A 188 -7.43 -7.78 10.43
C PHE A 188 -8.62 -7.26 11.24
N LEU A 189 -9.73 -8.02 11.34
CA LEU A 189 -10.83 -7.66 12.23
C LEU A 189 -10.34 -7.57 13.68
N VAL A 190 -9.67 -8.60 14.18
CA VAL A 190 -9.16 -8.64 15.57
C VAL A 190 -8.14 -7.54 15.80
N LEU A 191 -7.23 -7.35 14.85
CA LEU A 191 -6.15 -6.37 14.95
C LEU A 191 -6.68 -4.92 14.95
N LEU A 192 -7.65 -4.61 14.08
CA LEU A 192 -8.19 -3.27 13.91
C LEU A 192 -9.42 -2.97 14.78
N TYR A 193 -9.93 -3.96 15.53
CA TYR A 193 -11.17 -3.80 16.30
C TYR A 193 -11.11 -2.61 17.26
N ASN A 194 -9.99 -2.43 17.97
CA ASN A 194 -9.79 -1.34 18.94
C ASN A 194 -8.95 -0.18 18.38
N SER A 195 -8.67 -0.18 17.08
CA SER A 195 -7.87 0.88 16.47
C SER A 195 -8.69 2.15 16.22
N PRO A 196 -8.05 3.32 16.11
CA PRO A 196 -8.71 4.57 15.74
C PRO A 196 -9.48 4.46 14.43
N ALA A 197 -10.67 5.06 14.38
CA ALA A 197 -11.58 4.97 13.24
C ALA A 197 -10.95 5.52 11.94
N GLY A 198 -10.04 6.49 12.02
CA GLY A 198 -9.27 6.99 10.88
C GLY A 198 -8.36 5.93 10.25
N LEU A 199 -7.71 5.10 11.06
CA LEU A 199 -6.91 3.97 10.55
C LEU A 199 -7.81 2.91 9.89
N VAL A 200 -8.96 2.63 10.48
CA VAL A 200 -9.91 1.66 9.93
C VAL A 200 -10.50 2.17 8.61
N LEU A 201 -10.79 3.47 8.51
CA LEU A 201 -11.22 4.13 7.27
C LEU A 201 -10.14 3.99 6.18
N TYR A 202 -8.88 4.30 6.51
CA TYR A 202 -7.74 4.15 5.60
C TYR A 202 -7.67 2.72 5.03
N TRP A 203 -7.78 1.72 5.91
CA TRP A 203 -7.67 0.33 5.51
C TRP A 203 -8.89 -0.15 4.72
N THR A 204 -10.08 0.33 5.06
CA THR A 204 -11.32 0.08 4.29
C THR A 204 -11.19 0.59 2.86
N MET A 205 -10.69 1.82 2.70
CA MET A 205 -10.50 2.44 1.38
C MET A 205 -9.43 1.72 0.55
N ASN A 206 -8.33 1.27 1.16
CA ASN A 206 -7.32 0.44 0.47
C ASN A 206 -7.93 -0.85 -0.10
N ASN A 207 -8.77 -1.53 0.69
CA ASN A 207 -9.44 -2.75 0.24
C ASN A 207 -10.47 -2.46 -0.87
N LEU A 208 -11.21 -1.35 -0.75
CA LEU A 208 -12.16 -0.91 -1.76
C LEU A 208 -11.46 -0.58 -3.08
N LEU A 209 -10.35 0.16 -3.04
CA LEU A 209 -9.53 0.47 -4.22
C LEU A 209 -8.94 -0.80 -4.84
N SER A 210 -8.54 -1.76 -4.01
CA SER A 210 -8.06 -3.06 -4.48
C SER A 210 -9.17 -3.87 -5.18
N LEU A 211 -10.41 -3.83 -4.67
CA LEU A 211 -11.56 -4.44 -5.32
C LEU A 211 -11.84 -3.77 -6.67
N VAL A 212 -11.88 -2.43 -6.69
CA VAL A 212 -12.08 -1.64 -7.91
C VAL A 212 -11.02 -2.01 -8.94
N LYS A 213 -9.74 -2.00 -8.56
CA LYS A 213 -8.62 -2.47 -9.40
C LYS A 213 -8.93 -3.85 -9.98
N ASN A 214 -9.22 -4.84 -9.14
CA ASN A 214 -9.47 -6.22 -9.58
C ASN A 214 -10.67 -6.35 -10.55
N ILE A 215 -11.69 -5.51 -10.41
CA ILE A 215 -12.81 -5.43 -11.36
C ILE A 215 -12.34 -4.82 -12.68
N PHE A 216 -11.59 -3.71 -12.63
CA PHE A 216 -11.08 -3.04 -13.84
C PHE A 216 -10.20 -3.96 -14.69
N TYR A 217 -9.35 -4.79 -14.07
CA TYR A 217 -8.48 -5.75 -14.77
C TYR A 217 -9.25 -6.83 -15.56
N LYS A 218 -10.53 -7.09 -15.23
CA LYS A 218 -11.35 -8.06 -15.96
C LYS A 218 -11.95 -7.49 -17.26
N PHE A 219 -11.92 -6.17 -17.48
CA PHE A 219 -12.40 -5.58 -18.73
C PHE A 219 -11.43 -5.85 -19.89
N LYS A 220 -11.94 -5.95 -21.13
CA LYS A 220 -11.12 -6.14 -22.34
C LYS A 220 -10.08 -5.04 -22.58
N HIS A 221 -10.39 -3.80 -22.17
CA HIS A 221 -9.51 -2.64 -22.37
C HIS A 221 -9.40 -1.81 -21.06
N PRO A 222 -8.73 -2.34 -20.02
CA PRO A 222 -8.77 -1.77 -18.67
C PRO A 222 -8.26 -0.33 -18.63
N VAL A 223 -7.17 -0.02 -19.35
CA VAL A 223 -6.57 1.32 -19.41
C VAL A 223 -7.49 2.34 -20.09
N ARG A 224 -8.22 1.94 -21.14
CA ARG A 224 -9.13 2.85 -21.85
C ARG A 224 -10.35 3.17 -21.00
N VAL A 225 -10.90 2.17 -20.30
CA VAL A 225 -12.04 2.36 -19.38
C VAL A 225 -11.61 3.24 -18.21
N LEU A 226 -10.44 3.00 -17.62
CA LEU A 226 -9.90 3.83 -16.54
C LEU A 226 -9.74 5.28 -17.00
N TYR A 227 -9.13 5.51 -18.17
CA TYR A 227 -8.98 6.84 -18.74
C TYR A 227 -10.33 7.51 -19.00
N ALA A 228 -11.31 6.80 -19.56
CA ALA A 228 -12.63 7.35 -19.83
C ALA A 228 -13.34 7.78 -18.53
N VAL A 229 -13.28 6.96 -17.49
CA VAL A 229 -13.84 7.28 -16.16
C VAL A 229 -13.09 8.46 -15.53
N SER A 230 -11.76 8.46 -15.55
CA SER A 230 -10.97 9.57 -15.00
C SER A 230 -11.19 10.88 -15.77
N ALA A 231 -11.35 10.82 -17.08
CA ALA A 231 -11.64 11.99 -17.91
C ALA A 231 -13.03 12.55 -17.62
N LEU A 232 -14.05 11.70 -17.44
CA LEU A 232 -15.38 12.13 -17.01
C LEU A 232 -15.35 12.81 -15.63
N CYS A 233 -14.63 12.23 -14.66
CA CYS A 233 -14.42 12.85 -13.36
C CYS A 233 -13.67 14.17 -13.47
N ALA A 234 -12.64 14.26 -14.32
CA ALA A 234 -11.89 15.50 -14.55
C ALA A 234 -12.77 16.60 -15.15
N VAL A 235 -13.64 16.28 -16.11
CA VAL A 235 -14.61 17.23 -16.67
C VAL A 235 -15.58 17.70 -15.60
N PHE A 236 -16.04 16.81 -14.72
CA PHE A 236 -16.89 17.18 -13.58
C PHE A 236 -16.15 18.11 -12.60
N LEU A 237 -14.90 17.80 -12.23
CA LEU A 237 -14.08 18.66 -11.37
C LEU A 237 -13.83 20.03 -12.00
N LEU A 238 -13.63 20.08 -13.32
CA LEU A 238 -13.48 21.33 -14.05
C LEU A 238 -14.78 22.15 -14.01
N ALA A 239 -15.93 21.50 -14.18
CA ALA A 239 -17.23 22.15 -14.03
C ALA A 239 -17.42 22.69 -12.61
N VAL A 240 -17.08 21.91 -11.57
CA VAL A 240 -17.14 22.38 -10.17
C VAL A 240 -16.24 23.61 -9.97
N ALA A 241 -15.00 23.56 -10.46
CA ALA A 241 -14.06 24.67 -10.36
C ALA A 241 -14.58 25.95 -11.07
N ILE A 242 -15.28 25.82 -12.20
CA ILE A 242 -15.82 26.95 -12.97
C ILE A 242 -17.09 27.51 -12.33
N PHE A 243 -18.03 26.65 -11.91
CA PHE A 243 -19.35 27.06 -11.44
C PHE A 243 -19.38 27.48 -9.95
N PHE A 244 -18.53 26.91 -9.11
CA PHE A 244 -18.52 27.23 -7.67
C PHE A 244 -17.48 28.31 -7.36
N THR A 245 -17.90 29.56 -7.47
CA THR A 245 -17.06 30.76 -7.24
C THR A 245 -16.70 31.02 -5.78
N HIS A 246 -17.35 30.34 -4.83
CA HIS A 246 -17.05 30.42 -3.40
C HIS A 246 -15.79 29.64 -2.99
N ILE A 247 -15.20 28.86 -3.91
CA ILE A 247 -13.97 28.13 -3.68
C ILE A 247 -12.77 29.09 -3.70
N LYS A 248 -11.86 28.97 -2.72
CA LYS A 248 -10.61 29.75 -2.66
C LYS A 248 -9.86 29.67 -4.01
N PRO A 249 -9.23 30.76 -4.48
CA PRO A 249 -8.59 30.81 -5.79
C PRO A 249 -7.49 29.77 -5.97
N GLU A 250 -6.74 29.46 -4.90
CA GLU A 250 -5.69 28.44 -4.88
C GLU A 250 -6.25 27.03 -5.13
N MET A 251 -7.31 26.66 -4.39
CA MET A 251 -7.99 25.37 -4.55
C MET A 251 -8.62 25.23 -5.94
N ARG A 252 -9.18 26.32 -6.47
CA ARG A 252 -9.73 26.36 -7.84
C ARG A 252 -8.64 26.14 -8.89
N ALA A 253 -7.51 26.83 -8.77
CA ALA A 253 -6.36 26.66 -9.68
C ALA A 253 -5.87 25.21 -9.65
N MET A 254 -5.71 24.64 -8.45
CA MET A 254 -5.27 23.25 -8.31
C MET A 254 -6.26 22.25 -8.92
N LEU A 255 -7.57 22.38 -8.67
CA LEU A 255 -8.60 21.55 -9.31
C LEU A 255 -8.54 21.60 -10.84
N THR A 256 -8.35 22.81 -11.39
CA THR A 256 -8.21 22.97 -12.85
C THR A 256 -6.93 22.33 -13.38
N VAL A 257 -5.80 22.47 -12.68
CA VAL A 257 -4.53 21.84 -13.06
C VAL A 257 -4.70 20.32 -13.04
N THR A 258 -5.24 19.74 -11.97
CA THR A 258 -5.47 18.30 -11.86
C THR A 258 -6.38 17.78 -12.98
N ALA A 259 -7.50 18.46 -13.25
CA ALA A 259 -8.40 18.07 -14.33
C ALA A 259 -7.72 18.11 -15.71
N VAL A 260 -6.98 19.18 -16.00
CA VAL A 260 -6.22 19.33 -17.25
C VAL A 260 -5.14 18.26 -17.37
N THR A 261 -4.40 17.97 -16.31
CA THR A 261 -3.37 16.91 -16.30
C THR A 261 -3.97 15.53 -16.60
N VAL A 262 -5.13 15.21 -16.02
CA VAL A 262 -5.82 13.93 -16.28
C VAL A 262 -6.27 13.83 -17.73
N ILE A 263 -6.84 14.89 -18.30
CA ILE A 263 -7.26 14.93 -19.71
C ILE A 263 -6.06 14.81 -20.65
N LEU A 264 -4.93 15.46 -20.33
CA LEU A 264 -3.70 15.41 -21.12
C LEU A 264 -2.84 14.15 -20.87
N SER A 265 -3.23 13.29 -19.94
CA SER A 265 -2.45 12.10 -19.57
C SER A 265 -2.04 11.19 -20.75
N PRO A 266 -2.85 10.97 -21.82
CA PRO A 266 -2.39 10.14 -22.95
C PRO A 266 -1.23 10.78 -23.71
N LEU A 267 -1.23 12.11 -23.81
CA LEU A 267 -0.16 12.87 -24.46
C LEU A 267 1.10 12.82 -23.60
N ILE A 268 0.96 13.04 -22.29
CA ILE A 268 2.08 12.98 -21.33
C ILE A 268 2.73 11.60 -21.37
N VAL A 269 1.95 10.52 -21.31
CA VAL A 269 2.48 9.15 -21.39
C VAL A 269 3.17 8.89 -22.73
N ARG A 270 2.64 9.41 -23.84
CA ARG A 270 3.27 9.28 -25.17
C ARG A 270 4.62 9.99 -25.21
N LEU A 271 4.71 11.20 -24.66
CA LEU A 271 5.95 11.97 -24.56
C LEU A 271 6.98 11.28 -23.65
N LEU A 272 6.55 10.83 -22.47
CA LEU A 272 7.42 10.10 -21.53
C LEU A 272 7.93 8.80 -22.14
N ARG A 273 7.10 8.05 -22.87
CA ARG A 273 7.55 6.84 -23.57
C ARG A 273 8.56 7.17 -24.66
N ALA A 274 8.28 8.18 -25.49
CA ALA A 274 9.23 8.61 -26.52
C ALA A 274 10.58 8.99 -25.91
N PHE A 275 10.58 9.78 -24.83
CA PHE A 275 11.80 10.11 -24.09
C PHE A 275 12.50 8.87 -23.54
N THR A 276 11.77 7.97 -22.89
CA THR A 276 12.31 6.74 -22.29
C THR A 276 12.92 5.81 -23.35
N ASP A 277 12.23 5.60 -24.47
CA ASP A 277 12.71 4.75 -25.56
C ASP A 277 13.94 5.36 -26.24
N THR A 278 14.03 6.68 -26.35
CA THR A 278 15.18 7.38 -26.95
C THR A 278 16.41 7.39 -26.04
N TYR A 279 16.24 7.65 -24.74
CA TYR A 279 17.38 7.90 -23.84
C TYR A 279 17.70 6.76 -22.87
N ILE A 280 16.70 6.00 -22.42
CA ILE A 280 16.85 5.05 -21.30
C ILE A 280 17.05 3.61 -21.79
N LYS A 281 16.40 3.21 -22.89
CA LYS A 281 16.34 1.81 -23.33
C LYS A 281 17.70 1.19 -23.71
N ASN A 282 18.67 2.02 -24.09
CA ASN A 282 20.02 1.58 -24.47
C ASN A 282 21.07 1.84 -23.37
N ILE A 283 20.65 2.18 -22.15
CA ILE A 283 21.58 2.35 -21.04
C ILE A 283 22.10 0.98 -20.60
N SER A 284 23.43 0.82 -20.56
CA SER A 284 24.07 -0.41 -20.11
C SER A 284 23.77 -0.69 -18.63
N GLY A 285 23.63 -1.97 -18.26
CA GLY A 285 23.34 -2.36 -16.87
C GLY A 285 24.40 -1.87 -15.87
N THR A 286 25.64 -1.72 -16.31
CA THR A 286 26.74 -1.13 -15.52
C THR A 286 26.55 0.37 -15.27
N PHE A 287 26.08 1.13 -16.25
CA PHE A 287 25.79 2.55 -16.06
C PHE A 287 24.61 2.74 -15.10
N LEU A 288 23.56 1.94 -15.24
CA LEU A 288 22.38 1.97 -14.36
C LEU A 288 22.75 1.67 -12.90
N ALA A 289 23.61 0.67 -12.67
CA ALA A 289 24.14 0.36 -11.34
C ALA A 289 25.01 1.51 -10.79
N ALA A 290 25.87 2.11 -11.62
CA ALA A 290 26.69 3.24 -11.22
C ALA A 290 25.85 4.48 -10.89
N SER A 291 24.82 4.80 -11.68
CA SER A 291 23.90 5.91 -11.40
C SER A 291 23.07 5.66 -10.14
N PHE A 292 22.63 4.42 -9.90
CA PHE A 292 21.96 4.05 -8.66
C PHE A 292 22.89 4.21 -7.44
N LEU A 293 24.12 3.71 -7.52
CA LEU A 293 25.09 3.85 -6.43
C LEU A 293 25.49 5.31 -6.20
N LEU A 294 25.61 6.11 -7.27
CA LEU A 294 25.93 7.53 -7.18
C LEU A 294 24.75 8.32 -6.58
N SER A 295 23.52 8.07 -7.02
CA SER A 295 22.33 8.70 -6.43
C SER A 295 22.12 8.27 -4.98
N ALA A 296 22.34 7.00 -4.65
CA ALA A 296 22.33 6.53 -3.26
C ALA A 296 23.44 7.19 -2.43
N GLY A 297 24.65 7.34 -2.98
CA GLY A 297 25.77 8.01 -2.33
C GLY A 297 25.51 9.49 -2.08
N ILE A 298 24.93 10.19 -3.06
CA ILE A 298 24.49 11.58 -2.91
C ILE A 298 23.37 11.68 -1.88
N LEU A 299 22.40 10.76 -1.89
CA LEU A 299 21.33 10.74 -0.92
C LEU A 299 21.89 10.55 0.49
N VAL A 300 22.80 9.59 0.69
CA VAL A 300 23.48 9.34 1.97
C VAL A 300 24.30 10.55 2.41
N LEU A 301 25.01 11.22 1.50
CA LEU A 301 25.77 12.43 1.82
C LEU A 301 24.84 13.57 2.19
N LEU A 302 23.77 13.80 1.43
CA LEU A 302 22.80 14.84 1.72
C LEU A 302 22.09 14.53 3.03
N THR A 303 21.45 13.38 3.21
CA THR A 303 20.75 13.07 4.46
C THR A 303 21.70 12.94 5.64
N GLY A 304 22.88 12.36 5.45
CA GLY A 304 23.89 12.14 6.49
C GLY A 304 24.65 13.39 6.87
N PHE A 305 24.67 14.44 6.05
CA PHE A 305 25.31 15.72 6.37
C PHE A 305 24.29 16.80 6.71
N THR A 306 23.22 16.95 5.93
CA THR A 306 22.21 18.00 6.11
C THR A 306 21.35 17.81 7.35
N VAL A 307 20.98 16.57 7.69
CA VAL A 307 20.17 16.32 8.89
C VAL A 307 20.97 16.62 10.15
N PRO A 308 22.24 16.15 10.31
CA PRO A 308 23.07 16.57 11.43
C PRO A 308 23.37 18.06 11.44
N SER A 309 23.65 18.70 10.29
CA SER A 309 23.95 20.13 10.27
C SER A 309 22.75 20.98 10.70
N MET A 310 21.53 20.62 10.26
CA MET A 310 20.31 21.30 10.69
C MET A 310 20.00 21.05 12.16
N LEU A 311 20.26 19.83 12.67
CA LEU A 311 20.15 19.52 14.10
C LEU A 311 21.12 20.37 14.95
N MET A 312 22.38 20.46 14.53
CA MET A 312 23.41 21.27 15.20
C MET A 312 23.09 22.76 15.16
N GLU A 313 22.45 23.24 14.09
CA GLU A 313 21.99 24.63 13.99
C GLU A 313 20.76 24.90 14.88
N SER A 314 19.85 23.93 15.02
CA SER A 314 18.63 24.08 15.81
C SER A 314 18.83 23.93 17.33
N GLU A 315 19.83 23.17 17.76
CA GLU A 315 20.15 22.92 19.18
C GLU A 315 21.67 23.05 19.46
N PRO A 316 22.28 24.22 19.24
CA PRO A 316 23.73 24.38 19.36
C PRO A 316 24.26 24.04 20.77
N ASP A 317 23.48 24.31 21.81
CA ASP A 317 23.82 24.05 23.22
C ASP A 317 24.09 22.55 23.50
N ASN A 318 23.41 21.63 22.78
CA ASN A 318 23.61 20.19 22.93
C ASN A 318 24.90 19.69 22.25
N PHE A 319 25.47 20.47 21.33
CA PHE A 319 26.68 20.11 20.56
C PHE A 319 27.93 20.91 20.96
N CYS A 320 27.79 21.91 21.83
CA CYS A 320 28.92 22.70 22.35
C CYS A 320 29.77 21.98 23.41
N PHE A 321 29.32 20.87 24.01
CA PHE A 321 30.08 20.11 25.02
C PHE A 321 31.02 19.06 24.40
N VAL A 322 32.02 19.51 23.63
CA VAL A 322 33.03 18.62 23.03
C VAL A 322 34.05 18.09 24.06
N ASP A 323 34.11 18.68 25.26
CA ASP A 323 35.17 18.39 26.24
C ASP A 323 34.99 17.10 27.06
N SER A 324 33.88 16.38 26.92
CA SER A 324 33.57 15.21 27.78
C SER A 324 33.65 13.84 27.09
N TYR A 325 33.92 13.79 25.78
CA TYR A 325 34.00 12.53 25.03
C TYR A 325 35.40 12.25 24.54
N SER A 326 36.07 11.27 25.15
CA SER A 326 37.44 10.87 24.79
C SER A 326 37.54 10.14 23.44
N SER A 327 36.41 9.76 22.83
CA SER A 327 36.38 9.02 21.57
C SER A 327 35.03 9.14 20.83
N PRO A 328 35.02 9.36 19.51
CA PRO A 328 33.80 9.44 18.71
C PRO A 328 33.07 8.10 18.54
N PHE A 329 33.69 6.98 18.92
CA PHE A 329 33.07 5.64 18.81
C PHE A 329 31.91 5.40 19.79
N ILE A 330 31.74 6.23 20.82
CA ILE A 330 30.64 6.11 21.79
C ILE A 330 29.26 6.29 21.12
N PHE A 331 29.17 7.12 20.09
CA PHE A 331 27.92 7.41 19.37
C PHE A 331 27.46 6.30 18.42
N LEU A 332 28.28 5.27 18.18
CA LEU A 332 27.92 4.13 17.33
C LEU A 332 27.22 2.98 18.10
N PHE A 333 27.21 3.05 19.43
CA PHE A 333 26.65 2.00 20.31
C PHE A 333 25.39 2.43 21.08
N ILE A 334 24.85 3.62 20.77
CA ILE A 334 23.56 4.12 21.26
C ILE A 334 22.55 3.98 20.11
#